data_AF-A0AAD4QCW0-F1
#
_entry.id   AF-A0AAD4QCW0-F1
#
_cell.length_a   1.000
_cell.length_b   1.000
_cell.length_c   1.000
_cell.angle_alpha   90.00
_cell.angle_beta   90.00
_cell.angle_gamma   90.00
#
_symmetry.space_group_name_H-M   'P 1'
#
loop_
_entity.id
_entity.type
_entity.pdbx_description
1 polymer ?
#
loop_
_entity_poly.entity_id
_entity_poly.type
_entity_poly.pdbx_seq_one_letter_code
_entity_poly.pdbx_strand_id
1 'polypeptide(L)'
;MTKWCIPTDLGPLTRADRALNIWDDRESLQKACAPLLVMSKSTNFDALLRACLTGMVGVLNLYLDLALQYTWRRASEIILKIEGKGMNHTQMLRQWILEFIHSGDIPLPILDDEDVSQFIQLQIMAHTKGRYLTASNIVKVVAGEAVQEKFSHSGITKPMISERTAHRWLQKLNWCFGPTQNGMYLDGHERPDVVAY
;
A
#
# COMPACT_ATOMS: atom_id res chain seq x y z
N MET A 1 -36.15 -6.43 -20.27
CA MET A 1 -35.57 -5.94 -19.00
C MET A 1 -34.96 -7.12 -18.26
N THR A 2 -33.68 -7.41 -18.53
CA THR A 2 -32.93 -8.46 -17.86
C THR A 2 -32.44 -7.93 -16.51
N LYS A 3 -33.03 -8.42 -15.41
CA LYS A 3 -32.48 -8.26 -14.06
C LYS A 3 -31.13 -8.95 -14.05
N TRP A 4 -30.05 -8.18 -14.02
CA TRP A 4 -28.75 -8.67 -13.61
C TRP A 4 -28.85 -9.03 -12.12
N CYS A 5 -29.17 -10.28 -11.82
CA CYS A 5 -28.90 -10.86 -10.51
C CYS A 5 -27.39 -10.92 -10.36
N ILE A 6 -26.82 -9.91 -9.72
CA ILE A 6 -25.39 -9.88 -9.42
C ILE A 6 -25.18 -10.89 -8.30
N PRO A 7 -24.38 -11.96 -8.51
CA PRO A 7 -24.12 -12.93 -7.47
C PRO A 7 -23.50 -12.21 -6.28
N THR A 8 -24.18 -12.25 -5.15
CA THR A 8 -23.68 -11.67 -3.89
C THR A 8 -22.84 -12.74 -3.21
N ASP A 9 -21.81 -13.23 -3.89
CA ASP A 9 -20.82 -14.13 -3.28
C ASP A 9 -19.63 -13.33 -2.75
N LEU A 10 -20.00 -12.34 -1.92
CA LEU A 10 -19.09 -11.61 -1.09
C LEU A 10 -18.84 -12.52 0.11
N GLY A 11 -17.82 -13.40 0.06
CA GLY A 11 -17.47 -14.39 1.10
C GLY A 11 -17.41 -13.86 2.56
N PRO A 12 -16.85 -14.59 3.54
CA PRO A 12 -16.94 -14.17 4.95
C PRO A 12 -16.39 -12.75 5.17
N LEU A 13 -17.07 -11.97 6.03
CA LEU A 13 -16.62 -10.64 6.43
C LEU A 13 -15.21 -10.72 7.02
N THR A 14 -14.28 -9.98 6.42
CA THR A 14 -12.93 -9.85 6.94
C THR A 14 -12.91 -8.94 8.18
N ARG A 15 -11.80 -8.95 8.92
CA ARG A 15 -11.60 -8.01 10.03
C ARG A 15 -11.66 -6.56 9.56
N ALA A 16 -11.15 -6.27 8.36
CA ALA A 16 -11.19 -4.94 7.77
C ALA A 16 -12.64 -4.52 7.44
N ASP A 17 -13.45 -5.44 6.90
CA ASP A 17 -14.87 -5.16 6.60
C ASP A 17 -15.64 -4.80 7.87
N ARG A 18 -15.41 -5.55 8.96
CA ARG A 18 -16.05 -5.26 10.25
C ARG A 18 -15.64 -3.90 10.81
N ALA A 19 -14.35 -3.57 10.76
CA ALA A 19 -13.85 -2.29 11.26
C ALA A 19 -14.39 -1.11 10.45
N LEU A 20 -14.37 -1.21 9.12
CA LEU A 20 -14.91 -0.17 8.22
C LEU A 20 -16.41 0.04 8.40
N ASN A 21 -17.18 -1.02 8.64
CA ASN A 21 -18.62 -0.90 8.87
C ASN A 21 -18.98 -0.23 10.21
N ILE A 22 -18.08 -0.26 11.20
CA ILE A 22 -18.25 0.45 12.47
C ILE A 22 -17.87 1.93 12.32
N TRP A 23 -17.03 2.24 11.33
CA TRP A 23 -16.53 3.59 11.08
C TRP A 23 -17.51 4.40 10.22
N ASP A 24 -18.29 5.27 10.85
CA ASP A 24 -19.26 6.18 10.19
C ASP A 24 -18.87 7.67 10.26
N ASP A 25 -17.64 7.99 10.68
CA ASP A 25 -17.11 9.36 10.61
C ASP A 25 -16.75 9.74 9.17
N ARG A 26 -17.77 10.21 8.44
CA ARG A 26 -17.69 10.61 7.04
C ARG A 26 -16.84 11.85 6.81
N GLU A 27 -16.75 12.75 7.78
CA GLU A 27 -15.94 13.97 7.64
C GLU A 27 -14.45 13.62 7.63
N SER A 28 -14.03 12.72 8.51
CA SER A 28 -12.67 12.18 8.53
C SER A 28 -12.33 11.41 7.25
N LEU A 29 -13.28 10.63 6.72
CA LEU A 29 -13.12 9.93 5.44
C LEU A 29 -12.94 10.89 4.26
N GLN A 30 -13.71 11.98 4.23
CA GLN A 30 -13.60 12.98 3.17
C GLN A 30 -12.27 13.76 3.25
N LYS A 31 -11.78 14.05 4.45
CA LYS A 31 -10.44 14.62 4.67
C LYS A 31 -9.34 13.68 4.18
N ALA A 32 -9.50 12.37 4.34
CA ALA A 32 -8.57 11.36 3.85
C ALA A 32 -8.58 11.20 2.31
N CYS A 33 -9.68 11.51 1.63
CA CYS A 33 -9.75 11.45 0.15
C CYS A 33 -8.82 12.45 -0.55
N ALA A 34 -8.71 13.67 -0.03
CA ALA A 34 -7.93 14.74 -0.66
C ALA A 34 -6.44 14.38 -0.86
N PRO A 35 -5.70 13.91 0.16
CA PRO A 35 -4.31 13.49 -0.03
C PRO A 35 -4.18 12.28 -0.96
N LEU A 36 -5.07 11.29 -0.87
CA LEU A 36 -5.04 10.11 -1.76
C LEU A 36 -5.25 10.49 -3.23
N LEU A 37 -6.13 11.45 -3.51
CA LEU A 37 -6.38 11.94 -4.87
C LEU A 37 -5.19 12.70 -5.44
N VAL A 38 -4.46 13.45 -4.60
CA VAL A 38 -3.22 14.12 -5.02
C VAL A 38 -2.16 13.06 -5.34
N MET A 39 -2.00 12.06 -4.46
CA MET A 39 -1.04 10.97 -4.68
C MET A 39 -1.37 10.15 -5.92
N SER A 40 -2.65 9.83 -6.18
CA SER A 40 -3.05 9.02 -7.33
C SER A 40 -2.77 9.67 -8.68
N LYS A 41 -2.64 11.00 -8.72
CA LYS A 41 -2.41 11.79 -9.94
C LYS A 41 -0.92 12.01 -10.24
N SER A 42 -0.02 11.70 -9.32
CA SER A 42 1.41 11.88 -9.61
C SER A 42 1.86 10.82 -10.63
N THR A 43 2.74 11.21 -11.55
CA THR A 43 3.30 10.32 -12.59
C THR A 43 4.50 9.53 -12.08
N ASN A 44 4.92 9.79 -10.85
CA ASN A 44 6.19 9.34 -10.28
C ASN A 44 6.08 8.01 -9.54
N PHE A 45 4.90 7.37 -9.63
CA PHE A 45 4.61 6.06 -9.09
C PHE A 45 4.47 5.06 -10.22
N ASP A 46 4.88 3.82 -9.95
CA ASP A 46 4.65 2.72 -10.88
C ASP A 46 3.15 2.56 -11.21
N ALA A 47 2.87 1.81 -12.27
CA ALA A 47 1.49 1.62 -12.73
C ALA A 47 0.62 0.87 -11.69
N LEU A 48 1.22 0.00 -10.88
CA LEU A 48 0.51 -0.81 -9.89
C LEU A 48 0.05 0.04 -8.71
N LEU A 49 0.91 0.93 -8.25
CA LEU A 49 0.67 1.85 -7.18
C LEU A 49 -0.35 2.92 -7.58
N ARG A 50 -0.23 3.50 -8.78
CA ARG A 50 -1.26 4.43 -9.28
C ARG A 50 -2.62 3.75 -9.38
N ALA A 51 -2.66 2.51 -9.84
CA ALA A 51 -3.90 1.73 -9.86
C ALA A 51 -4.44 1.49 -8.44
N CYS A 52 -3.57 1.18 -7.47
CA CYS A 52 -3.96 1.04 -6.07
C CYS A 52 -4.58 2.33 -5.50
N LEU A 53 -3.88 3.46 -5.62
CA LEU A 53 -4.34 4.76 -5.11
C LEU A 53 -5.64 5.20 -5.79
N THR A 54 -5.73 5.03 -7.11
CA THR A 54 -6.95 5.33 -7.87
C THR A 54 -8.12 4.44 -7.42
N GLY A 55 -7.84 3.16 -7.17
CA GLY A 55 -8.83 2.23 -6.65
C GLY A 55 -9.33 2.65 -5.26
N MET A 56 -8.43 3.02 -4.35
CA MET A 56 -8.79 3.50 -3.01
C MET A 56 -9.68 4.75 -3.06
N VAL A 57 -9.31 5.73 -3.89
CA VAL A 57 -10.11 6.95 -4.12
C VAL A 57 -11.48 6.61 -4.71
N GLY A 58 -11.53 5.72 -5.70
CA GLY A 58 -12.78 5.28 -6.30
C GLY A 58 -13.72 4.63 -5.28
N VAL A 59 -13.20 3.79 -4.39
CA VAL A 59 -14.00 3.13 -3.34
C VAL A 59 -14.55 4.16 -2.37
N LEU A 60 -13.72 5.10 -1.92
CA LEU A 60 -14.14 6.15 -1.01
C LEU A 60 -15.21 7.05 -1.64
N ASN A 61 -15.04 7.46 -2.89
CA ASN A 61 -16.02 8.29 -3.59
C ASN A 61 -17.37 7.57 -3.73
N LEU A 62 -17.38 6.28 -4.08
CA LEU A 62 -18.61 5.49 -4.18
C LEU A 62 -19.28 5.25 -2.83
N TYR A 63 -18.50 5.13 -1.74
CA TYR A 63 -19.03 4.96 -0.40
C TYR A 63 -19.60 6.26 0.18
N LEU A 64 -18.93 7.39 -0.05
CA LEU A 64 -19.33 8.70 0.45
C LEU A 64 -20.51 9.30 -0.33
N ASP A 65 -20.80 8.80 -1.53
CA ASP A 65 -21.98 9.21 -2.29
C ASP A 65 -23.28 8.67 -1.65
N LEU A 66 -23.97 9.59 -0.96
CA LEU A 66 -25.25 9.33 -0.30
C LEU A 66 -26.37 8.91 -1.26
N ALA A 67 -26.31 9.29 -2.53
CA ALA A 67 -27.33 8.92 -3.51
C ALA A 67 -27.20 7.44 -3.92
N LEU A 68 -25.98 6.88 -3.87
CA LEU A 68 -25.71 5.51 -4.30
C LEU A 68 -25.90 4.47 -3.18
N GLN A 69 -25.80 4.90 -1.91
CA GLN A 69 -25.98 4.04 -0.72
C GLN A 69 -25.14 2.75 -0.75
N TYR A 70 -23.94 2.81 -1.32
CA TYR A 70 -23.09 1.63 -1.41
C TYR A 70 -22.40 1.30 -0.09
N THR A 71 -22.37 0.02 0.23
CA THR A 71 -21.51 -0.50 1.31
C THR A 71 -20.05 -0.52 0.86
N TRP A 72 -19.11 -0.53 1.82
CA TRP A 72 -17.67 -0.69 1.54
C TRP A 72 -17.36 -1.86 0.60
N ARG A 73 -18.02 -3.01 0.81
CA ARG A 73 -17.86 -4.18 -0.05
C ARG A 73 -18.32 -3.89 -1.46
N ARG A 74 -19.51 -3.27 -1.61
CA ARG A 74 -20.07 -2.99 -2.92
C ARG A 74 -19.27 -1.96 -3.71
N ALA A 75 -18.83 -0.89 -3.06
CA ALA A 75 -17.96 0.10 -3.67
C ALA A 75 -16.66 -0.53 -4.18
N SER A 76 -15.99 -1.35 -3.35
CA SER A 76 -14.75 -2.05 -3.74
C SER A 76 -14.91 -3.06 -4.88
N GLU A 77 -16.04 -3.76 -4.96
CA GLU A 77 -16.31 -4.66 -6.08
C GLU A 77 -16.47 -3.91 -7.40
N ILE A 78 -17.20 -2.79 -7.39
CA ILE A 78 -17.45 -1.99 -8.59
C ILE A 78 -16.12 -1.48 -9.15
N ILE A 79 -15.28 -0.90 -8.29
CA ILE A 79 -13.98 -0.38 -8.69
C ILE A 79 -13.09 -1.49 -9.29
N LEU A 80 -13.05 -2.68 -8.69
CA LEU A 80 -12.22 -3.75 -9.22
C LEU A 80 -12.73 -4.34 -10.52
N LYS A 81 -14.04 -4.35 -10.74
CA LYS A 81 -14.63 -4.70 -12.04
C LYS A 81 -14.23 -3.68 -13.11
N ILE A 82 -14.18 -2.39 -12.76
CA ILE A 82 -13.70 -1.33 -13.65
C ILE A 82 -12.20 -1.51 -13.96
N GLU A 83 -11.40 -1.92 -12.97
CA GLU A 83 -9.96 -2.18 -13.16
C GLU A 83 -9.64 -3.54 -13.82
N GLY A 84 -10.61 -4.41 -14.05
CA GLY A 84 -10.40 -5.74 -14.64
C GLY A 84 -9.63 -6.72 -13.75
N LYS A 85 -9.63 -6.54 -12.41
CA LYS A 85 -8.85 -7.34 -11.45
C LYS A 85 -9.72 -8.36 -10.68
N GLY A 86 -9.10 -9.44 -10.19
CA GLY A 86 -9.78 -10.54 -9.47
C GLY A 86 -10.13 -10.28 -8.00
N MET A 87 -10.99 -11.13 -7.40
CA MET A 87 -11.64 -10.91 -6.08
C MET A 87 -10.68 -10.71 -4.88
N ASN A 88 -9.49 -11.32 -4.88
CA ASN A 88 -8.51 -11.15 -3.78
C ASN A 88 -8.05 -9.70 -3.62
N HIS A 89 -8.05 -8.91 -4.71
CA HIS A 89 -7.73 -7.48 -4.65
C HIS A 89 -8.78 -6.66 -3.89
N THR A 90 -10.04 -7.14 -3.77
CA THR A 90 -11.12 -6.38 -3.09
C THR A 90 -10.87 -6.24 -1.60
N GLN A 91 -10.31 -7.29 -0.99
CA GLN A 91 -9.98 -7.30 0.44
C GLN A 91 -8.75 -6.44 0.70
N MET A 92 -7.76 -6.49 -0.20
CA MET A 92 -6.54 -5.69 -0.10
C MET A 92 -6.86 -4.19 -0.17
N LEU A 93 -7.71 -3.75 -1.12
CA LEU A 93 -8.13 -2.34 -1.20
C LEU A 93 -8.78 -1.87 0.11
N ARG A 94 -9.72 -2.64 0.66
CA ARG A 94 -10.40 -2.27 1.92
C ARG A 94 -9.45 -2.28 3.11
N GLN A 95 -8.51 -3.23 3.14
CA GLN A 95 -7.47 -3.25 4.16
C GLN A 95 -6.55 -2.02 4.07
N TRP A 96 -6.13 -1.61 2.87
CA TRP A 96 -5.28 -0.43 2.69
C TRP A 96 -6.03 0.86 3.02
N ILE A 97 -7.31 0.96 2.67
CA ILE A 97 -8.16 2.09 3.07
C ILE A 97 -8.21 2.18 4.59
N LEU A 98 -8.48 1.05 5.27
CA LEU A 98 -8.53 1.02 6.73
C LEU A 98 -7.19 1.41 7.37
N GLU A 99 -6.07 0.92 6.84
CA GLU A 99 -4.73 1.26 7.32
C GLU A 99 -4.44 2.76 7.14
N PHE A 100 -4.72 3.29 5.95
CA PHE A 100 -4.54 4.72 5.65
C PHE A 100 -5.37 5.62 6.57
N ILE A 101 -6.64 5.28 6.82
CA ILE A 101 -7.50 6.09 7.69
C ILE A 101 -7.03 6.01 9.15
N HIS A 102 -6.61 4.83 9.63
CA HIS A 102 -6.22 4.65 11.04
C HIS A 102 -4.90 5.30 11.40
N SER A 103 -3.86 5.16 10.57
CA SER A 103 -2.52 5.64 10.91
C SER A 103 -2.09 6.86 10.09
N GLY A 104 -2.80 7.21 9.01
CA GLY A 104 -2.27 8.13 8.00
C GLY A 104 -1.06 7.55 7.28
N ASP A 105 -0.74 6.27 7.54
CA ASP A 105 0.41 5.62 6.95
C ASP A 105 0.13 5.33 5.49
N ILE A 106 1.23 5.30 4.78
CA ILE A 106 1.22 4.93 3.39
C ILE A 106 0.94 3.43 3.23
N PRO A 107 0.06 3.04 2.29
CA PRO A 107 -0.16 1.65 1.93
C PRO A 107 1.14 0.91 1.60
N LEU A 108 1.22 -0.35 2.03
CA LEU A 108 2.35 -1.25 1.71
C LEU A 108 2.75 -1.29 0.23
N PRO A 109 1.82 -1.25 -0.76
CA PRO A 109 2.19 -1.16 -2.18
C PRO A 109 3.13 0.00 -2.52
N ILE A 110 3.12 1.10 -1.76
CA ILE A 110 4.06 2.21 -1.99
C ILE A 110 5.48 1.83 -1.60
N LEU A 111 5.63 1.06 -0.53
CA LEU A 111 6.95 0.56 -0.14
C LEU A 111 7.42 -0.58 -1.05
N ASP A 112 6.49 -1.20 -1.79
CA ASP A 112 6.79 -2.27 -2.74
C ASP A 112 7.13 -1.76 -4.14
N ASP A 113 6.86 -0.49 -4.44
CA ASP A 113 7.29 0.16 -5.68
C ASP A 113 8.79 -0.03 -5.84
N GLU A 114 9.22 -0.53 -6.99
CA GLU A 114 10.58 -1.03 -7.19
C GLU A 114 11.64 0.04 -6.91
N ASP A 115 11.43 1.25 -7.44
CA ASP A 115 12.34 2.38 -7.27
C ASP A 115 12.37 2.86 -5.81
N VAL A 116 11.20 2.91 -5.15
CA VAL A 116 11.08 3.30 -3.74
C VAL A 116 11.72 2.24 -2.83
N SER A 117 11.44 0.97 -3.08
CA SER A 117 11.91 -0.18 -2.31
C SER A 117 13.43 -0.28 -2.37
N GLN A 118 14.00 -0.25 -3.57
CA GLN A 118 15.46 -0.26 -3.76
C GLN A 118 16.12 0.94 -3.08
N PHE A 119 15.55 2.13 -3.22
CA PHE A 119 16.08 3.33 -2.57
C PHE A 119 16.08 3.22 -1.04
N ILE A 120 14.96 2.78 -0.44
CA ILE A 120 14.86 2.61 1.02
C ILE A 120 15.85 1.52 1.50
N GLN A 121 16.00 0.42 0.76
CA GLN A 121 16.95 -0.64 1.10
C GLN A 121 18.40 -0.13 1.13
N LEU A 122 18.80 0.68 0.14
CA LEU A 122 20.12 1.32 0.11
C LEU A 122 20.34 2.23 1.34
N GLN A 123 19.34 3.03 1.70
CA GLN A 123 19.41 3.89 2.89
C GLN A 123 19.49 3.09 4.18
N ILE A 124 18.77 1.96 4.28
CA ILE A 124 18.84 1.04 5.42
C ILE A 124 20.25 0.46 5.55
N MET A 125 20.88 0.04 4.45
CA MET A 125 22.24 -0.51 4.47
C MET A 125 23.25 0.55 4.93
N ALA A 126 23.15 1.77 4.41
CA ALA A 126 24.00 2.89 4.81
C ALA A 126 23.84 3.25 6.31
N HIS A 127 22.61 3.21 6.81
CA HIS A 127 22.28 3.54 8.21
C HIS A 127 22.71 2.43 9.19
N THR A 128 22.52 1.16 8.81
CA THR A 128 22.81 0.01 9.68
C THR A 128 24.30 -0.31 9.73
N LYS A 129 25.09 -0.06 8.67
CA LYS A 129 26.55 -0.33 8.60
C LYS A 129 26.93 -1.73 9.15
N GLY A 130 26.10 -2.72 8.87
CA GLY A 130 26.31 -4.09 9.34
C GLY A 130 25.80 -4.42 10.75
N ARG A 131 24.99 -3.54 11.35
CA ARG A 131 24.31 -3.76 12.64
C ARG A 131 22.93 -4.37 12.47
N TYR A 132 22.30 -4.72 13.59
CA TYR A 132 20.94 -5.27 13.63
C TYR A 132 19.93 -4.37 12.93
N LEU A 133 19.27 -4.94 11.92
CA LEU A 133 18.10 -4.35 11.29
C LEU A 133 16.89 -4.52 12.21
N THR A 134 16.17 -3.44 12.49
CA THR A 134 14.94 -3.43 13.29
C THR A 134 13.87 -2.62 12.57
N ALA A 135 12.58 -2.82 12.88
CA ALA A 135 11.50 -2.05 12.29
C ALA A 135 11.63 -0.55 12.62
N SER A 136 12.10 -0.22 13.82
CA SER A 136 12.42 1.15 14.23
C SER A 136 13.47 1.81 13.33
N ASN A 137 14.47 1.05 12.86
CA ASN A 137 15.46 1.58 11.90
C ASN A 137 14.81 1.98 10.57
N ILE A 138 13.81 1.24 10.11
CA ILE A 138 13.09 1.55 8.87
C ILE A 138 12.24 2.79 9.04
N VAL A 139 11.51 2.89 10.16
CA VAL A 139 10.74 4.09 10.48
C VAL A 139 11.65 5.32 10.48
N LYS A 140 12.85 5.22 11.08
CA LYS A 140 13.85 6.30 11.07
C LYS A 140 14.39 6.62 9.67
N VAL A 141 14.68 5.61 8.87
CA VAL A 141 15.17 5.80 7.49
C VAL A 141 14.10 6.46 6.62
N VAL A 142 12.86 5.99 6.71
CA VAL A 142 11.73 6.56 5.97
C VAL A 142 11.42 7.98 6.43
N ALA A 143 11.56 8.27 7.72
CA ALA A 143 11.47 9.63 8.25
C ALA A 143 12.70 10.52 7.91
N GLY A 144 13.77 9.94 7.35
CA GLY A 144 14.99 10.65 7.01
C GLY A 144 14.83 11.56 5.79
N GLU A 145 15.58 12.66 5.76
CA GLU A 145 15.46 13.72 4.76
C GLU A 145 15.59 13.20 3.32
N ALA A 146 16.53 12.30 3.04
CA ALA A 146 16.72 11.73 1.70
C ALA A 146 15.50 10.94 1.19
N VAL A 147 14.84 10.17 2.08
CA VAL A 147 13.63 9.41 1.73
C VAL A 147 12.42 10.32 1.62
N GLN A 148 12.28 11.28 2.53
CA GLN A 148 11.23 12.31 2.48
C GLN A 148 11.33 13.17 1.21
N GLU A 149 12.55 13.50 0.79
CA GLU A 149 12.81 14.22 -0.45
C GLU A 149 12.44 13.37 -1.66
N LYS A 150 12.84 12.10 -1.72
CA LYS A 150 12.44 11.17 -2.79
C LYS A 150 10.91 11.07 -2.90
N PHE A 151 10.22 10.93 -1.76
CA PHE A 151 8.77 10.90 -1.73
C PHE A 151 8.11 12.23 -2.11
N SER A 152 8.70 13.36 -1.71
CA SER A 152 8.22 14.70 -2.09
C SER A 152 8.33 14.92 -3.59
N HIS A 153 9.45 14.51 -4.19
CA HIS A 153 9.59 14.46 -5.65
C HIS A 153 8.52 13.57 -6.28
N SER A 154 8.17 12.45 -5.62
CA SER A 154 7.07 11.59 -6.08
C SER A 154 5.66 12.12 -5.80
N GLY A 155 5.51 13.28 -5.16
CA GLY A 155 4.22 13.91 -4.86
C GLY A 155 3.54 13.38 -3.59
N ILE A 156 4.22 12.57 -2.78
CA ILE A 156 3.76 12.19 -1.44
C ILE A 156 4.28 13.22 -0.43
N THR A 157 3.37 13.93 0.21
CA THR A 157 3.70 14.90 1.26
C THR A 157 3.77 14.22 2.62
N LYS A 158 4.93 14.27 3.28
CA LYS A 158 5.19 13.72 4.62
C LYS A 158 4.78 12.24 4.79
N PRO A 159 5.38 11.34 4.01
CA PRO A 159 5.20 9.91 4.18
C PRO A 159 5.59 9.48 5.60
N MET A 160 4.62 8.97 6.34
CA MET A 160 4.85 8.32 7.62
C MET A 160 4.54 6.84 7.49
N ILE A 161 5.33 6.03 8.20
CA ILE A 161 5.07 4.61 8.38
C ILE A 161 5.16 4.29 9.86
N SER A 162 4.21 3.49 10.36
CA SER A 162 4.30 2.89 11.68
C SER A 162 5.28 1.72 11.69
N GLU A 163 5.75 1.35 12.88
CA GLU A 163 6.57 0.14 13.07
C GLU A 163 5.85 -1.12 12.58
N ARG A 164 4.51 -1.15 12.66
CA ARG A 164 3.69 -2.26 12.14
C ARG A 164 3.83 -2.39 10.63
N THR A 165 3.75 -1.27 9.89
CA THR A 165 3.91 -1.25 8.44
C THR A 165 5.34 -1.65 8.06
N ALA A 166 6.34 -1.12 8.76
CA ALA A 166 7.74 -1.53 8.60
C ALA A 166 7.96 -3.04 8.84
N HIS A 167 7.37 -3.61 9.89
CA HIS A 167 7.44 -5.03 10.20
C HIS A 167 6.86 -5.90 9.08
N ARG A 168 5.69 -5.52 8.55
CA ARG A 168 5.04 -6.27 7.46
C ARG A 168 5.83 -6.19 6.17
N TRP A 169 6.40 -5.03 5.87
CA TRP A 169 7.25 -4.84 4.70
C TRP A 169 8.52 -5.69 4.79
N LEU A 170 9.18 -5.74 5.95
CA LEU A 170 10.31 -6.65 6.19
C LEU A 170 9.98 -8.13 6.01
N GLN A 171 8.86 -8.56 6.59
CA GLN A 171 8.40 -9.94 6.43
C GLN A 171 8.17 -10.28 4.97
N LYS A 172 7.63 -9.34 4.19
CA LYS A 172 7.40 -9.53 2.75
C LYS A 172 8.71 -9.63 1.96
N LEU A 173 9.71 -8.83 2.30
CA LEU A 173 11.05 -8.92 1.70
C LEU A 173 11.84 -10.15 2.15
N ASN A 174 11.30 -10.94 3.09
CA ASN A 174 11.98 -12.05 3.75
C ASN A 174 13.31 -11.62 4.42
N TRP A 175 13.38 -10.37 4.86
CA TRP A 175 14.53 -9.82 5.59
C TRP A 175 14.39 -10.17 7.07
N CYS A 176 15.22 -11.10 7.55
CA CYS A 176 15.24 -11.52 8.94
C CYS A 176 15.92 -10.48 9.85
N PHE A 177 15.37 -10.28 11.05
CA PHE A 177 16.01 -9.54 12.13
C PHE A 177 17.27 -10.28 12.57
N GLY A 178 18.45 -9.72 12.33
CA GLY A 178 19.71 -10.37 12.68
C GLY A 178 20.94 -9.53 12.34
N PRO A 179 22.14 -9.95 12.77
CA PRO A 179 23.38 -9.35 12.29
C PRO A 179 23.44 -9.56 10.78
N THR A 180 23.86 -8.54 10.04
CA THR A 180 24.10 -8.66 8.60
C THR A 180 25.14 -9.77 8.39
N GLN A 181 24.72 -10.93 7.90
CA GLN A 181 25.67 -11.90 7.39
C GLN A 181 26.21 -11.36 6.07
N ASN A 182 27.53 -11.37 5.92
CA ASN A 182 28.19 -11.06 4.66
C ASN A 182 27.55 -11.92 3.56
N GLY A 183 26.89 -11.30 2.58
CA GLY A 183 26.19 -12.01 1.49
C GLY A 183 24.70 -11.68 1.29
N MET A 184 24.22 -10.51 1.75
CA MET A 184 22.87 -10.04 1.40
C MET A 184 22.88 -9.49 -0.04
N TYR A 185 22.81 -10.38 -1.03
CA TYR A 185 22.77 -10.01 -2.46
C TYR A 185 21.44 -9.33 -2.79
N LEU A 186 21.51 -8.03 -3.09
CA LEU A 186 20.44 -7.27 -3.73
C LEU A 186 20.68 -7.25 -5.24
N ASP A 187 20.62 -8.42 -5.86
CA ASP A 187 20.40 -8.49 -7.30
C ASP A 187 19.46 -9.65 -7.60
N GLY A 188 18.26 -9.29 -8.07
CA GLY A 188 17.25 -10.20 -8.58
C GLY A 188 17.47 -10.57 -10.05
N HIS A 189 18.65 -10.30 -10.61
CA HIS A 189 19.01 -10.69 -11.96
C HIS A 189 20.35 -11.42 -12.00
N GLU A 190 20.29 -12.74 -11.86
CA GLU A 190 20.99 -13.64 -12.77
C GLU A 190 20.35 -15.03 -12.67
N ARG A 191 19.65 -15.44 -13.73
CA ARG A 191 19.27 -16.84 -13.91
C ARG A 191 20.56 -17.67 -13.97
N PRO A 192 20.66 -18.80 -13.26
CA PRO A 192 21.83 -19.69 -13.36
C PRO A 192 22.07 -20.26 -14.77
N ASP A 193 21.11 -20.11 -15.69
CA ASP A 193 21.22 -20.55 -17.09
C ASP A 193 22.09 -19.64 -17.99
N VAL A 194 22.76 -18.60 -17.47
CA VAL A 194 23.63 -17.71 -18.28
C VAL A 194 25.13 -17.98 -18.07
N VAL A 195 25.51 -18.87 -17.13
CA VAL A 195 26.93 -19.17 -16.84
C VAL A 195 27.24 -20.66 -16.97
N ALA A 196 26.62 -21.34 -17.93
CA ALA A 196 27.02 -22.69 -18.30
C ALA A 196 26.98 -22.89 -19.82
N TYR A 197 28.18 -22.73 -20.40
CA TYR A 197 28.70 -23.22 -21.68
C TYR A 197 28.20 -22.64 -23.00
#